data_AF-A0A7V0ZAN3-F1
#
_entry.id   AF-A0A7V0ZAN3-F1
#
_cell.length_a   1.000
_cell.length_b   1.000
_cell.length_c   1.000
_cell.angle_alpha   90.00
_cell.angle_beta   90.00
_cell.angle_gamma   90.00
#
_symmetry.space_group_name_H-M   'P 1'
#
loop_
_entity.id
_entity.type
_entity.pdbx_description
1 polymer ?
#
loop_
_entity_poly.entity_id
_entity_poly.type
_entity_poly.pdbx_seq_one_letter_code
_entity_poly.pdbx_strand_id
1 'polypeptide(L)'
;MSQEQKFAWLMVGTFAAGVVLFLVLIPVLGIPAAFSGLALTGFGGLGPLVFCRKRKPDMVPSDERDKMIGQKATLVGAMISYETFILACMIPWGIYYFGQGKELISVHALPLIVGAGGLAFFVSRSILLLIFYGREGRHGEE
;
A
#
# COMPACT_ATOMS: atom_id res chain seq x y z
N MET A 1 13.37 9.60 -14.05
CA MET A 1 12.55 8.93 -13.03
C MET A 1 12.64 9.69 -11.73
N SER A 2 11.55 10.34 -11.31
CA SER A 2 11.45 11.13 -10.07
C SER A 2 11.67 10.25 -8.84
N GLN A 3 12.05 10.84 -7.70
CA GLN A 3 12.25 10.09 -6.44
C GLN A 3 10.96 9.43 -5.97
N GLU A 4 9.81 10.11 -6.12
CA GLU A 4 8.48 9.56 -5.79
C GLU A 4 8.16 8.32 -6.63
N GLN A 5 8.56 8.31 -7.92
CA GLN A 5 8.39 7.13 -8.78
C GLN A 5 9.25 5.95 -8.34
N LYS A 6 10.50 6.19 -7.91
CA LYS A 6 11.38 5.12 -7.40
C LYS A 6 10.84 4.49 -6.13
N PHE A 7 10.31 5.32 -5.22
CA PHE A 7 9.64 4.84 -4.03
C PHE A 7 8.38 4.02 -4.37
N ALA A 8 7.54 4.53 -5.27
CA ALA A 8 6.33 3.85 -5.71
C ALA A 8 6.63 2.48 -6.35
N TRP A 9 7.65 2.39 -7.21
CA TRP A 9 8.07 1.13 -7.81
C TRP A 9 8.61 0.13 -6.77
N LEU A 10 9.38 0.60 -5.77
CA LEU A 10 9.86 -0.27 -4.69
C LEU A 10 8.68 -0.82 -3.87
N MET A 11 7.68 0.00 -3.55
CA MET A 11 6.50 -0.44 -2.81
C MET A 11 5.66 -1.44 -3.62
N VAL A 12 5.41 -1.17 -4.91
CA VAL A 12 4.67 -2.09 -5.79
C VAL A 12 5.43 -3.40 -5.98
N GLY A 13 6.75 -3.34 -6.19
CA GLY A 13 7.58 -4.54 -6.36
C GLY A 13 7.65 -5.40 -5.11
N THR A 14 7.83 -4.79 -3.93
CA THR A 14 7.86 -5.53 -2.65
C THR A 14 6.49 -6.11 -2.30
N PHE A 15 5.40 -5.40 -2.60
CA PHE A 15 4.04 -5.92 -2.48
C PHE A 15 3.77 -7.11 -3.41
N ALA A 16 4.09 -6.98 -4.69
CA ALA A 16 3.91 -8.05 -5.65
C ALA A 16 4.72 -9.31 -5.28
N ALA A 17 5.98 -9.12 -4.87
CA ALA A 17 6.82 -10.22 -4.38
C ALA A 17 6.24 -10.87 -3.12
N GLY A 18 5.71 -10.08 -2.18
CA GLY A 18 5.06 -10.58 -0.98
C GLY A 18 3.81 -11.40 -1.27
N VAL A 19 2.97 -10.96 -2.21
CA VAL A 19 1.76 -11.70 -2.64
C VAL A 19 2.14 -13.00 -3.35
N VAL A 20 3.13 -12.99 -4.23
CA VAL A 20 3.61 -14.21 -4.90
C VAL A 20 4.15 -15.19 -3.88
N LEU A 21 4.96 -14.74 -2.92
CA LEU A 21 5.50 -15.60 -1.87
C LEU A 21 4.40 -16.16 -0.98
N PHE A 22 3.39 -15.36 -0.62
CA PHE A 22 2.21 -15.82 0.10
C PHE A 22 1.53 -16.98 -0.64
N LEU A 23 1.22 -16.80 -1.94
CA LEU A 23 0.54 -17.82 -2.74
C LEU A 23 1.36 -19.12 -2.87
N VAL A 24 2.68 -19.02 -3.00
CA VAL A 24 3.58 -20.18 -3.09
C VAL A 24 3.69 -20.93 -1.77
N LEU A 25 3.62 -20.22 -0.64
CA LEU A 25 3.73 -20.83 0.70
C LEU A 25 2.44 -21.52 1.15
N ILE A 26 1.27 -21.15 0.62
CA ILE A 26 -0.02 -21.79 0.95
C ILE A 26 0.04 -23.33 0.82
N PRO A 27 0.43 -23.91 -0.33
CA PRO A 27 0.45 -25.37 -0.49
C PRO A 27 1.55 -26.07 0.33
N VAL A 28 2.58 -25.35 0.76
CA VAL A 28 3.75 -25.95 1.44
C VAL A 28 3.62 -25.91 2.96
N LEU A 29 3.19 -24.78 3.52
CA LEU A 29 3.21 -24.51 4.96
C LEU A 29 1.81 -24.23 5.54
N GLY A 30 0.78 -24.11 4.68
CA GLY A 30 -0.56 -23.72 5.09
C GLY A 30 -0.74 -22.21 5.30
N ILE A 31 -1.99 -21.80 5.44
CA ILE A 31 -2.41 -20.39 5.49
C ILE A 31 -1.72 -19.58 6.62
N PRO A 32 -1.62 -20.06 7.87
CA PRO A 32 -1.05 -19.27 8.96
C PRO A 32 0.42 -18.93 8.74
N ALA A 33 1.20 -19.89 8.24
CA ALA A 33 2.62 -19.70 7.94
C ALA A 33 2.84 -18.93 6.63
N ALA A 34 1.92 -19.02 5.67
CA ALA A 34 1.98 -18.27 4.42
C ALA A 34 1.94 -16.75 4.65
N PHE A 35 1.28 -16.26 5.72
CA PHE A 35 1.30 -14.84 6.11
C PHE A 35 2.71 -14.28 6.32
N SER A 36 3.71 -15.12 6.63
CA SER A 36 5.12 -14.69 6.68
C SER A 36 5.62 -14.13 5.34
N GLY A 37 5.06 -14.58 4.21
CA GLY A 37 5.38 -14.05 2.89
C GLY A 37 5.03 -12.56 2.73
N LEU A 38 4.01 -12.09 3.44
CA LEU A 38 3.63 -10.67 3.47
C LEU A 38 4.58 -9.81 4.31
N ALA A 39 5.52 -10.39 5.06
CA ALA A 39 6.55 -9.62 5.75
C ALA A 39 7.47 -8.87 4.77
N LEU A 40 7.64 -9.39 3.54
CA LEU A 40 8.40 -8.72 2.48
C LEU A 40 7.85 -7.33 2.13
N THR A 41 6.55 -7.15 2.28
CA THR A 41 5.88 -5.87 2.04
C THR A 41 6.35 -4.78 3.00
N GLY A 42 6.79 -5.15 4.21
CA GLY A 42 7.36 -4.23 5.19
C GLY A 42 8.67 -3.57 4.71
N PHE A 43 9.45 -4.26 3.86
CA PHE A 43 10.66 -3.68 3.26
C PHE A 43 10.33 -2.54 2.29
N GLY A 44 9.11 -2.49 1.75
CA GLY A 44 8.59 -1.35 1.00
C GLY A 44 8.66 -0.03 1.78
N GLY A 45 8.40 -0.10 3.09
CA GLY A 45 8.46 1.03 4.02
C GLY A 45 9.87 1.57 4.28
N LEU A 46 10.93 0.83 3.92
CA LEU A 46 12.32 1.30 4.05
C LEU A 46 12.75 2.22 2.88
N GLY A 47 11.89 2.41 1.88
CA GLY A 47 12.17 3.26 0.74
C GLY A 47 12.65 4.70 1.07
N PRO A 48 12.14 5.39 2.11
CA PRO A 48 12.67 6.70 2.49
C PRO A 48 14.12 6.60 2.97
N LEU A 49 14.52 5.54 3.67
CA LEU A 49 15.90 5.37 4.13
C LEU A 49 16.87 5.09 2.97
N VAL A 50 16.42 4.36 1.94
CA VAL A 50 17.24 3.98 0.78
C VAL A 50 17.33 5.11 -0.25
N PHE A 51 16.24 5.88 -0.44
CA PHE A 51 16.15 6.88 -1.51
C PHE A 51 16.19 8.34 -1.04
N CYS A 52 16.23 8.63 0.27
CA CYS A 52 16.59 9.94 0.81
C CYS A 52 18.09 10.21 0.61
N ARG A 53 18.50 10.43 -0.64
CA ARG A 53 19.81 11.02 -0.90
C ARG A 53 19.81 12.46 -0.37
N LYS A 54 20.82 12.84 0.42
CA LYS A 54 21.05 14.22 0.88
C LYS A 54 20.84 15.17 -0.30
N ARG A 55 19.80 16.01 -0.22
CA ARG A 55 19.51 17.05 -1.22
C ARG A 55 20.81 17.83 -1.46
N LYS A 56 21.32 17.81 -2.69
CA LYS A 56 22.33 18.78 -3.08
C LYS A 56 21.67 20.17 -3.04
N PRO A 57 22.35 21.21 -2.52
CA PRO A 57 21.75 22.54 -2.36
C PRO A 57 21.24 23.14 -3.68
N ASP A 58 21.77 22.71 -4.82
CA ASP A 58 21.39 23.21 -6.16
C ASP A 58 20.32 22.38 -6.88
N MET A 59 19.75 21.35 -6.25
CA MET A 59 18.64 20.61 -6.86
C MET A 59 17.32 21.30 -6.58
N VAL A 60 16.60 21.66 -7.66
CA VAL A 60 15.22 22.15 -7.59
C VAL A 60 14.40 21.18 -6.73
N PRO A 61 13.86 21.63 -5.58
CA PRO A 61 13.44 20.76 -4.50
C PRO A 61 12.24 19.85 -4.86
N SER A 62 11.38 20.28 -5.76
CA SER A 62 10.25 19.53 -6.31
C SER A 62 9.65 20.41 -7.39
N ASP A 63 9.32 19.83 -8.54
CA ASP A 63 8.44 20.50 -9.50
C ASP A 63 7.04 20.66 -8.87
N GLU A 64 6.33 21.76 -9.14
CA GLU A 64 4.95 21.96 -8.67
C GLU A 64 4.04 20.83 -9.18
N ARG A 65 4.36 20.32 -10.37
CA ARG A 65 3.73 19.15 -10.97
C ARG A 65 3.82 17.90 -10.08
N ASP A 66 5.02 17.55 -9.62
CA ASP A 66 5.26 16.37 -8.78
C ASP A 66 4.45 16.46 -7.48
N LYS A 67 4.31 17.67 -6.93
CA LYS A 67 3.50 17.95 -5.73
C LYS A 67 2.01 17.73 -5.98
N MET A 68 1.46 18.22 -7.10
CA MET A 68 0.05 18.02 -7.45
C MET A 68 -0.27 16.54 -7.68
N ILE A 69 0.60 15.80 -8.39
CA ILE A 69 0.45 14.36 -8.61
C ILE A 69 0.47 13.62 -7.27
N GLY A 70 1.42 13.95 -6.40
CA GLY A 70 1.54 13.38 -5.06
C GLY A 70 0.30 13.62 -4.20
N GLN A 71 -0.27 14.82 -4.23
CA GLN A 71 -1.49 15.16 -3.48
C GLN A 71 -2.71 14.39 -3.99
N LYS A 72 -2.91 14.33 -5.31
CA LYS A 72 -4.02 13.55 -5.91
C LYS A 72 -3.92 12.08 -5.56
N ALA A 73 -2.74 11.47 -5.72
CA ALA A 73 -2.52 10.07 -5.38
C ALA A 73 -2.73 9.79 -3.88
N THR A 74 -2.33 10.72 -3.02
CA THR A 74 -2.51 10.61 -1.57
C THR A 74 -3.99 10.70 -1.18
N LEU A 75 -4.75 11.63 -1.76
CA LEU A 75 -6.18 11.78 -1.48
C LEU A 75 -6.97 10.55 -1.89
N VAL A 76 -6.77 10.06 -3.11
CA VAL A 76 -7.46 8.85 -3.59
C VAL A 76 -7.02 7.62 -2.80
N GLY A 77 -5.71 7.49 -2.49
CA GLY A 77 -5.22 6.39 -1.65
C GLY A 77 -5.80 6.40 -0.24
N ALA A 78 -6.01 7.59 0.35
CA ALA A 78 -6.66 7.75 1.65
C ALA A 78 -8.14 7.31 1.59
N MET A 79 -8.86 7.64 0.52
CA MET A 79 -10.25 7.19 0.33
C MET A 79 -10.34 5.66 0.22
N ILE A 80 -9.46 5.03 -0.57
CA ILE A 80 -9.39 3.56 -0.69
C ILE A 80 -9.05 2.92 0.65
N SER A 81 -8.10 3.48 1.38
CA SER A 81 -7.72 3.01 2.72
C SER A 81 -8.89 3.09 3.70
N TYR A 82 -9.65 4.19 3.67
CA TYR A 82 -10.80 4.39 4.53
C TYR A 82 -11.93 3.40 4.21
N GLU A 83 -12.22 3.19 2.93
CA GLU A 83 -13.19 2.19 2.49
C GLU A 83 -12.77 0.78 2.91
N THR A 84 -11.49 0.45 2.72
CA THR A 84 -10.92 -0.84 3.18
C THR A 84 -11.06 -1.02 4.68
N PHE A 85 -10.83 0.05 5.47
CA PHE A 85 -10.99 0.03 6.92
C PHE A 85 -12.45 -0.21 7.33
N ILE A 86 -13.42 0.45 6.67
CA ILE A 86 -14.84 0.22 6.92
C ILE A 86 -15.21 -1.23 6.64
N LEU A 87 -14.81 -1.76 5.48
CA LEU A 87 -15.09 -3.14 5.10
C LEU A 87 -14.44 -4.12 6.08
N ALA A 88 -13.19 -3.87 6.49
CA ALA A 88 -12.48 -4.70 7.46
C ALA A 88 -13.13 -4.68 8.86
N CYS A 89 -13.88 -3.63 9.22
CA CYS A 89 -14.69 -3.60 10.44
C CYS A 89 -16.05 -4.31 10.26
N MET A 90 -16.74 -4.02 9.16
CA MET A 90 -18.11 -4.47 8.92
C MET A 90 -18.20 -5.95 8.54
N ILE A 91 -17.21 -6.49 7.83
CA ILE A 91 -17.21 -7.90 7.40
C ILE A 91 -17.12 -8.84 8.61
N PRO A 92 -16.13 -8.73 9.52
CA PRO A 92 -16.10 -9.56 10.72
C PRO A 92 -17.34 -9.36 11.57
N TRP A 93 -17.77 -8.11 11.80
CA TRP A 93 -18.98 -7.83 12.57
C TRP A 93 -20.21 -8.56 11.98
N GLY A 94 -20.44 -8.47 10.67
CA GLY A 94 -21.55 -9.15 10.01
C GLY A 94 -21.46 -10.68 10.11
N ILE A 95 -20.28 -11.26 9.92
CA ILE A 95 -20.06 -12.71 10.01
C ILE A 95 -20.26 -13.22 11.44
N TYR A 96 -19.70 -12.54 12.45
CA TYR A 96 -19.79 -12.98 13.84
C TYR A 96 -21.18 -12.76 14.42
N TYR A 97 -21.79 -11.60 14.15
CA TYR A 97 -23.10 -11.25 14.69
C TYR A 97 -24.24 -12.02 14.01
N PHE A 98 -24.36 -11.94 12.68
CA PHE A 98 -25.46 -12.62 11.96
C PHE A 98 -25.17 -14.10 11.72
N GLY A 99 -23.92 -14.48 11.47
CA GLY A 99 -23.57 -15.85 11.09
C GLY A 99 -23.33 -16.79 12.27
N GLN A 100 -22.77 -16.29 13.38
CA GLN A 100 -22.39 -17.12 14.54
C GLN A 100 -23.11 -16.75 15.85
N GLY A 101 -23.89 -15.66 15.86
CA GLY A 101 -24.55 -15.16 17.08
C GLY A 101 -23.58 -14.78 18.19
N LYS A 102 -22.32 -14.46 17.85
CA LYS A 102 -21.28 -14.10 18.81
C LYS A 102 -21.19 -12.59 18.93
N GLU A 103 -21.32 -12.08 20.14
CA GLU A 103 -21.22 -10.64 20.44
C GLU A 103 -19.78 -10.16 20.65
N LEU A 104 -18.82 -11.09 20.72
CA LEU A 104 -17.42 -10.81 21.06
C LEU A 104 -16.50 -11.06 19.86
N ILE A 105 -15.75 -10.02 19.47
CA ILE A 105 -14.70 -10.08 18.45
C ILE A 105 -13.34 -10.16 19.14
N SER A 106 -12.45 -11.01 18.63
CA SER A 106 -11.10 -11.14 19.15
C SER A 106 -10.31 -9.83 18.99
N VAL A 107 -9.58 -9.43 20.03
CA VAL A 107 -8.72 -8.22 20.03
C VAL A 107 -7.61 -8.32 18.98
N HIS A 108 -7.18 -9.53 18.61
CA HIS A 108 -6.18 -9.76 17.56
C HIS A 108 -6.65 -9.33 16.16
N ALA A 109 -7.95 -9.11 15.96
CA ALA A 109 -8.47 -8.55 14.71
C ALA A 109 -8.07 -7.08 14.53
N LEU A 110 -7.90 -6.30 15.62
CA LEU A 110 -7.62 -4.87 15.52
C LEU A 110 -6.29 -4.56 14.79
N PRO A 111 -5.14 -5.19 15.14
CA PRO A 111 -3.91 -4.99 14.38
C PRO A 111 -4.03 -5.39 12.92
N LEU A 112 -4.81 -6.43 12.60
CA LEU A 112 -5.02 -6.88 11.22
C LEU A 112 -5.86 -5.88 10.42
N ILE A 113 -6.91 -5.31 11.01
CA ILE A 113 -7.76 -4.28 10.39
C ILE A 113 -6.95 -3.02 10.11
N VAL A 114 -6.18 -2.54 11.11
CA VAL A 114 -5.33 -1.35 10.96
C VAL A 114 -4.22 -1.61 9.94
N GLY A 115 -3.59 -2.79 10.00
CA GLY A 115 -2.56 -3.20 9.05
C GLY A 115 -3.08 -3.27 7.62
N ALA A 116 -4.28 -3.83 7.42
CA ALA A 116 -4.91 -3.90 6.10
C ALA A 116 -5.23 -2.50 5.54
N GLY A 117 -5.77 -1.60 6.37
CA GLY A 117 -6.00 -0.20 5.97
C GLY A 117 -4.71 0.52 5.58
N GLY A 118 -3.67 0.43 6.42
CA GLY A 118 -2.37 1.02 6.13
C GLY A 118 -1.74 0.46 4.85
N LEU A 119 -1.80 -0.85 4.66
CA LEU A 119 -1.30 -1.50 3.46
C LEU A 119 -2.05 -1.03 2.20
N ALA A 120 -3.37 -0.97 2.26
CA ALA A 120 -4.20 -0.46 1.18
C ALA A 120 -3.84 0.99 0.80
N PHE A 121 -3.59 1.85 1.79
CA PHE A 121 -3.10 3.21 1.55
C PHE A 121 -1.79 3.24 0.77
N PHE A 122 -0.75 2.54 1.27
CA PHE A 122 0.58 2.60 0.66
C PHE A 122 0.60 2.02 -0.75
N VAL A 123 -0.11 0.91 -0.97
CA VAL A 123 -0.16 0.24 -2.27
C VAL A 123 -0.96 1.07 -3.27
N SER A 124 -2.16 1.53 -2.90
CA SER A 124 -3.01 2.34 -3.79
C SER A 124 -2.34 3.66 -4.16
N ARG A 125 -1.75 4.38 -3.18
CA ARG A 125 -0.98 5.60 -3.44
C ARG A 125 0.16 5.34 -4.41
N SER A 126 0.91 4.25 -4.22
CA SER A 126 2.05 3.91 -5.08
C SER A 126 1.62 3.58 -6.51
N ILE A 127 0.56 2.79 -6.68
CA ILE A 127 -0.01 2.48 -8.01
C ILE A 127 -0.48 3.77 -8.69
N LEU A 128 -1.22 4.62 -7.98
CA LEU A 128 -1.76 5.87 -8.54
C LEU A 128 -0.66 6.85 -8.92
N LEU A 129 0.41 6.96 -8.13
CA LEU A 129 1.59 7.72 -8.51
C LEU A 129 2.12 7.25 -9.87
N LEU A 130 2.34 5.95 -10.05
CA LEU A 130 2.85 5.40 -11.31
C LEU A 130 1.90 5.66 -12.49
N ILE A 131 0.59 5.51 -12.28
CA ILE A 131 -0.43 5.75 -13.31
C ILE A 131 -0.45 7.24 -13.72
N PHE A 132 -0.47 8.17 -12.75
CA PHE A 132 -0.52 9.61 -13.06
C PHE A 132 0.75 10.08 -13.77
N TYR A 133 1.92 9.65 -13.32
CA TYR A 133 3.16 9.95 -14.03
C TYR A 133 3.18 9.35 -15.45
N GLY A 134 2.67 8.13 -15.65
CA GLY A 134 2.62 7.49 -16.97
C GLY A 134 1.64 8.16 -17.93
N ARG A 135 0.46 8.57 -17.43
CA ARG A 135 -0.58 9.24 -18.23
C ARG A 135 -0.16 10.64 -18.68
N GLU A 136 0.49 11.37 -17.79
CA GLU A 136 0.84 12.77 -18.03
C GLU A 136 2.18 12.93 -18.76
N GLY A 137 2.99 11.87 -18.85
CA GLY A 137 4.11 11.79 -19.79
C GLY A 137 3.65 11.68 -21.26
N ARG A 138 2.55 10.96 -21.53
CA ARG A 138 1.99 10.81 -22.89
C ARG A 138 1.33 12.08 -23.42
N HIS A 139 0.66 12.86 -22.56
CA HIS A 139 0.03 14.13 -22.96
C HIS A 139 1.02 15.27 -23.27
N GLY A 140 2.31 15.13 -22.94
CA GLY A 140 3.33 16.12 -23.29
C GLY A 140 4.05 15.83 -24.62
N GLU A 141 3.72 14.70 -25.27
CA GLU A 141 4.28 14.28 -26.56
C GLU A 141 3.30 14.48 -27.74
N GLU A 142 2.08 14.97 -27.46
CA GLU A 142 1.07 15.41 -28.44
C GLU A 142 1.10 16.93 -28.60
#